data_AF-A0A437M0U5-F1
#
_entry.id   AF-A0A437M0U5-F1
#
_cell.length_a   1.000
_cell.length_b   1.000
_cell.length_c   1.000
_cell.angle_alpha   90.00
_cell.angle_beta   90.00
_cell.angle_gamma   90.00
#
_symmetry.space_group_name_H-M   'P 1'
#
loop_
_entity.id
_entity.type
_entity.pdbx_description
1 polymer ?
#
loop_
_entity_poly.entity_id
_entity_poly.type
_entity_poly.pdbx_seq_one_letter_code
_entity_poly.pdbx_strand_id
1 'polypeptide(L)'
;MQVRGKAGAIRPKPVGAFAGSAVYSYVWPTTLDSASVGFDTKQGILALAVTFHPDFDDAAYGGVNRHVWHPHWVVLVPDDACGKGSLKVKDIAEGTTPKVPPTWPKVPLLIDSPTYPTALETDTVEVKVPAKVIGATEGVRFDGVTSALKVNANLHAPLLCISNVFDVASGNLSLPGTIGR
;
A
#
# COMPACT_ATOMS: atom_id res chain seq x y z
N MET A 1 12.85 4.75 4.83
CA MET A 1 13.54 3.78 3.95
C MET A 1 14.51 4.54 3.09
N GLN A 2 15.71 4.00 2.87
CA GLN A 2 16.69 4.54 1.92
C GLN A 2 16.71 3.65 0.67
N VAL A 3 16.85 4.25 -0.51
CA VAL A 3 16.91 3.57 -1.82
C VAL A 3 18.23 3.89 -2.51
N ARG A 4 18.61 3.13 -3.55
CA ARG A 4 19.90 3.33 -4.23
C ARG A 4 19.99 4.60 -5.09
N GLY A 5 18.86 5.19 -5.45
CA GLY A 5 18.77 6.34 -6.36
C GLY A 5 17.90 7.44 -5.79
N LYS A 6 17.47 8.38 -6.64
CA LYS A 6 16.58 9.46 -6.16
C LYS A 6 15.18 8.92 -5.89
N ALA A 7 14.73 9.00 -4.64
CA ALA A 7 13.39 8.63 -4.22
C ALA A 7 12.33 9.41 -5.02
N GLY A 8 11.34 8.69 -5.53
CA GLY A 8 10.19 9.24 -6.24
C GLY A 8 10.47 9.82 -7.63
N ALA A 9 11.69 9.63 -8.15
CA ALA A 9 12.08 10.08 -9.49
C ALA A 9 11.39 9.28 -10.60
N ILE A 10 11.20 7.98 -10.41
CA ILE A 10 10.51 7.12 -11.36
C ILE A 10 9.02 7.06 -10.97
N ARG A 11 8.14 7.41 -11.92
CA ARG A 11 6.68 7.42 -11.75
C ARG A 11 6.04 6.65 -12.92
N PRO A 12 4.89 5.98 -12.69
CA PRO A 12 4.14 5.38 -13.78
C PRO A 12 3.67 6.47 -14.76
N LYS A 13 3.65 6.14 -16.05
CA LYS A 13 3.08 7.04 -17.07
C LYS A 13 1.55 7.05 -16.93
N PRO A 14 0.90 8.22 -16.99
CA PRO A 14 -0.55 8.27 -17.06
C PRO A 14 -1.05 7.57 -18.33
N VAL A 15 -2.12 6.80 -18.19
CA VAL A 15 -2.84 6.16 -19.30
C VAL A 15 -4.19 6.83 -19.55
N GLY A 16 -4.64 7.71 -18.65
CA GLY A 16 -5.91 8.43 -18.76
C GLY A 16 -7.14 7.63 -18.36
N ALA A 17 -6.96 6.44 -17.76
CA ALA A 17 -8.04 5.55 -17.33
C ALA A 17 -7.64 4.74 -16.10
N PHE A 18 -8.59 4.47 -15.21
CA PHE A 18 -8.35 3.62 -14.03
C PHE A 18 -7.98 2.19 -14.42
N ALA A 19 -8.74 1.59 -15.33
CA ALA A 19 -8.51 0.24 -15.83
C ALA A 19 -7.13 0.11 -16.49
N GLY A 20 -6.33 -0.86 -16.04
CA GLY A 20 -5.00 -1.11 -16.60
C GLY A 20 -3.91 -0.14 -16.15
N SER A 21 -4.23 0.88 -15.34
CA SER A 21 -3.27 1.83 -14.81
C SER A 21 -2.24 1.19 -13.88
N ALA A 22 -1.10 1.86 -13.72
CA ALA A 22 -0.02 1.40 -12.87
C ALA A 22 0.10 2.25 -11.60
N VAL A 23 0.47 1.58 -10.51
CA VAL A 23 0.80 2.20 -9.22
C VAL A 23 2.23 1.84 -8.88
N TYR A 24 3.10 2.82 -8.64
CA TYR A 24 4.44 2.54 -8.11
C TYR A 24 4.46 2.79 -6.61
N SER A 25 5.23 2.01 -5.87
CA SER A 25 5.17 2.01 -4.41
C SER A 25 6.50 1.72 -3.71
N TYR A 26 6.63 2.36 -2.56
CA TYR A 26 7.59 2.08 -1.49
C TYR A 26 6.80 1.46 -0.34
N VAL A 27 7.10 0.21 0.02
CA VAL A 27 6.23 -0.60 0.88
C VAL A 27 6.98 -1.09 2.10
N TRP A 28 6.34 -1.00 3.26
CA TRP A 28 6.76 -1.61 4.50
C TRP A 28 5.74 -2.67 4.91
N PRO A 29 5.89 -3.93 4.47
CA PRO A 29 5.09 -5.02 5.00
C PRO A 29 5.44 -5.21 6.48
N THR A 30 4.42 -5.42 7.32
CA THR A 30 4.58 -5.50 8.77
C THR A 30 3.94 -6.75 9.35
N THR A 31 4.23 -7.02 10.62
CA THR A 31 3.50 -8.02 11.43
C THR A 31 2.32 -7.43 12.22
N LEU A 32 1.93 -6.18 11.96
CA LEU A 32 0.75 -5.59 12.60
C LEU A 32 -0.52 -6.30 12.16
N ASP A 33 -1.48 -6.40 13.08
CA ASP A 33 -2.82 -6.83 12.73
C ASP A 33 -3.54 -5.73 11.93
N SER A 34 -4.34 -6.12 10.94
CA SER A 34 -5.12 -5.17 10.14
C SER A 34 -6.07 -4.31 10.98
N ALA A 35 -6.51 -4.79 12.14
CA ALA A 35 -7.35 -4.01 13.04
C ALA A 35 -6.65 -2.80 13.64
N SER A 36 -5.31 -2.77 13.69
CA SER A 36 -4.57 -1.62 14.20
C SER A 36 -4.98 -0.34 13.48
N VAL A 37 -5.19 -0.40 12.17
CA VAL A 37 -5.55 0.76 11.35
C VAL A 37 -7.05 0.85 11.04
N GLY A 38 -7.89 0.11 11.78
CA GLY A 38 -9.34 0.23 11.69
C GLY A 38 -10.04 -0.74 10.73
N PHE A 39 -9.32 -1.70 10.12
CA PHE A 39 -9.97 -2.82 9.42
C PHE A 39 -10.53 -3.87 10.39
N ASP A 40 -11.18 -4.90 9.86
CA ASP A 40 -11.38 -6.15 10.60
C ASP A 40 -10.04 -6.80 10.99
N THR A 41 -10.06 -7.69 11.98
CA THR A 41 -8.82 -8.36 12.45
C THR A 41 -8.36 -9.45 11.49
N LYS A 42 -7.04 -9.73 11.45
CA LYS A 42 -6.40 -10.82 10.70
C LYS A 42 -6.79 -10.91 9.21
N GLN A 43 -6.90 -9.77 8.53
CA GLN A 43 -7.38 -9.74 7.15
C GLN A 43 -6.31 -10.12 6.11
N GLY A 44 -5.03 -10.07 6.49
CA GLY A 44 -3.88 -10.32 5.62
C GLY A 44 -2.62 -9.65 6.17
N ILE A 45 -1.61 -9.47 5.32
CA ILE A 45 -0.40 -8.72 5.66
C ILE A 45 -0.75 -7.23 5.63
N LEU A 46 -0.66 -6.55 6.77
CA LEU A 46 -0.80 -5.10 6.80
C LEU A 46 0.52 -4.44 6.37
N ALA A 47 0.45 -3.60 5.35
CA ALA A 47 1.60 -2.88 4.82
C ALA A 47 1.33 -1.38 4.74
N LEU A 48 2.32 -0.57 5.14
CA LEU A 48 2.34 0.85 4.80
C LEU A 48 2.91 0.97 3.39
N ALA A 49 2.26 1.72 2.50
CA ALA A 49 2.71 1.91 1.13
C ALA A 49 2.69 3.40 0.79
N VAL A 50 3.83 3.98 0.42
CA VAL A 50 3.89 5.30 -0.23
C VAL A 50 3.79 5.09 -1.73
N THR A 51 2.71 5.55 -2.32
CA THR A 51 2.32 5.27 -3.70
C THR A 51 2.38 6.53 -4.57
N PHE A 52 2.48 6.31 -5.88
CA PHE A 52 2.14 7.29 -6.88
C PHE A 52 1.30 6.61 -7.96
N HIS A 53 0.11 7.15 -8.23
CA HIS A 53 -0.81 6.67 -9.24
C HIS A 53 -1.56 7.84 -9.91
N PRO A 54 -1.29 8.13 -11.19
CA PRO A 54 -1.90 9.28 -11.86
C PRO A 54 -3.37 9.05 -12.23
N ASP A 55 -3.79 7.80 -12.44
CA ASP A 55 -5.13 7.47 -12.97
C ASP A 55 -6.02 6.68 -11.99
N PHE A 56 -5.60 6.56 -10.73
CA PHE A 56 -6.40 5.95 -9.66
C PHE A 56 -6.75 7.04 -8.65
N ASP A 57 -8.04 7.38 -8.52
CA ASP A 57 -8.51 8.27 -7.47
C ASP A 57 -8.72 7.49 -6.16
N ASP A 58 -7.96 7.89 -5.15
CA ASP A 58 -7.86 7.30 -3.83
C ASP A 58 -8.27 8.29 -2.73
N ALA A 59 -8.85 9.44 -3.07
CA ALA A 59 -9.05 10.50 -2.11
C ALA A 59 -10.25 10.20 -1.18
N ALA A 60 -9.97 10.14 0.11
CA ALA A 60 -11.00 10.01 1.14
C ALA A 60 -12.03 11.15 1.06
N TYR A 61 -13.23 10.89 1.57
CA TYR A 61 -14.31 11.88 1.69
C TYR A 61 -14.79 12.50 0.36
N GLY A 62 -14.56 11.82 -0.77
CA GLY A 62 -14.95 12.31 -2.09
C GLY A 62 -14.05 13.46 -2.57
N GLY A 63 -12.80 13.48 -2.11
CA GLY A 63 -11.78 14.38 -2.66
C GLY A 63 -11.40 14.01 -4.09
N VAL A 64 -10.33 14.63 -4.58
CA VAL A 64 -9.76 14.36 -5.90
C VAL A 64 -8.38 13.75 -5.76
N ASN A 65 -7.99 12.91 -6.74
CA ASN A 65 -6.69 12.26 -6.79
C ASN A 65 -5.53 13.23 -6.51
N ARG A 66 -4.56 12.74 -5.74
CA ARG A 66 -3.34 13.48 -5.40
C ARG A 66 -2.22 13.11 -6.37
N HIS A 67 -1.85 14.05 -7.24
CA HIS A 67 -0.68 13.90 -8.14
C HIS A 67 0.68 14.09 -7.42
N VAL A 68 0.81 13.55 -6.22
CA VAL A 68 2.02 13.55 -5.38
C VAL A 68 2.23 12.16 -4.80
N TRP A 69 3.43 11.86 -4.31
CA TRP A 69 3.65 10.65 -3.53
C TRP A 69 2.94 10.76 -2.19
N HIS A 70 2.17 9.74 -1.80
CA HIS A 70 1.38 9.78 -0.58
C HIS A 70 1.17 8.39 0.02
N PRO A 71 0.86 8.29 1.33
CA PRO A 71 0.83 7.01 2.02
C PRO A 71 -0.56 6.38 2.05
N HIS A 72 -0.56 5.05 2.11
CA HIS A 72 -1.71 4.18 2.34
C HIS A 72 -1.36 3.11 3.36
N TRP A 73 -2.37 2.67 4.11
CA TRP A 73 -2.35 1.31 4.62
C TRP A 73 -3.06 0.41 3.63
N VAL A 74 -2.48 -0.75 3.34
CA VAL A 74 -3.09 -1.75 2.45
C VAL A 74 -3.04 -3.12 3.12
N VAL A 75 -4.07 -3.94 2.88
CA VAL A 75 -4.06 -5.35 3.26
C VAL A 75 -3.67 -6.19 2.06
N LEU A 76 -2.54 -6.90 2.15
CA LEU A 76 -2.08 -7.80 1.10
C LEU A 76 -2.48 -9.25 1.39
N VAL A 77 -2.93 -9.95 0.37
CA VAL A 77 -3.27 -11.39 0.42
C VAL A 77 -2.73 -12.12 -0.80
N PRO A 78 -2.39 -13.42 -0.68
CA PRO A 78 -1.98 -14.23 -1.82
C PRO A 78 -3.13 -14.41 -2.81
N ASP A 79 -2.82 -14.31 -4.10
CA ASP A 79 -3.75 -14.62 -5.18
C ASP A 79 -2.98 -15.03 -6.43
N ASP A 80 -3.08 -16.31 -6.80
CA ASP A 80 -2.38 -16.86 -7.96
C ASP A 80 -2.92 -16.31 -9.30
N ALA A 81 -4.11 -15.67 -9.32
CA ALA A 81 -4.60 -14.96 -10.50
C ALA A 81 -3.73 -13.73 -10.83
N CYS A 82 -2.99 -13.20 -9.86
CA CYS A 82 -1.96 -12.17 -10.06
C CYS A 82 -0.60 -12.74 -10.51
N GLY A 83 -0.52 -14.05 -10.74
CA GLY A 83 0.71 -14.79 -10.96
C GLY A 83 1.03 -15.70 -9.77
N LYS A 84 1.61 -16.87 -10.05
CA LYS A 84 1.88 -17.90 -9.03
C LYS A 84 2.71 -17.34 -7.88
N GLY A 85 2.19 -17.46 -6.65
CA GLY A 85 2.83 -16.96 -5.43
C GLY A 85 2.82 -15.43 -5.29
N SER A 86 2.10 -14.71 -6.15
CA SER A 86 1.98 -13.25 -6.08
C SER A 86 0.94 -12.83 -5.03
N LEU A 87 0.98 -11.55 -4.68
CA LEU A 87 0.03 -10.92 -3.78
C LEU A 87 -0.82 -9.89 -4.54
N LYS A 88 -1.97 -9.58 -3.94
CA LYS A 88 -2.82 -8.45 -4.32
C LYS A 88 -3.17 -7.61 -3.12
N VAL A 89 -3.65 -6.40 -3.37
CA VAL A 89 -4.44 -5.68 -2.37
C VAL A 89 -5.81 -6.37 -2.26
N LYS A 90 -6.23 -6.69 -1.04
CA LYS A 90 -7.45 -7.47 -0.79
C LYS A 90 -8.69 -6.74 -1.29
N ASP A 91 -9.42 -7.35 -2.21
CA ASP A 91 -10.71 -6.85 -2.69
C ASP A 91 -11.76 -6.86 -1.58
N ILE A 92 -12.70 -5.91 -1.64
CA ILE A 92 -13.96 -5.94 -0.89
C ILE A 92 -15.00 -6.58 -1.82
N ALA A 93 -15.56 -7.72 -1.41
CA ALA A 93 -16.56 -8.42 -2.21
C ALA A 93 -17.85 -7.58 -2.34
N GLU A 94 -18.47 -7.62 -3.51
CA GLU A 94 -19.73 -6.92 -3.77
C GLU A 94 -20.80 -7.34 -2.75
N GLY A 95 -21.57 -6.37 -2.26
CA GLY A 95 -22.61 -6.60 -1.25
C GLY A 95 -22.11 -6.79 0.18
N THR A 96 -20.79 -6.77 0.43
CA THR A 96 -20.22 -6.85 1.78
C THR A 96 -19.95 -5.47 2.37
N THR A 97 -19.96 -5.40 3.72
CA THR A 97 -19.70 -4.17 4.48
C THR A 97 -18.63 -4.43 5.54
N PRO A 98 -17.38 -4.68 5.14
CA PRO A 98 -16.29 -4.91 6.10
C PRO A 98 -16.04 -3.63 6.92
N LYS A 99 -15.41 -3.81 8.08
CA LYS A 99 -14.92 -2.66 8.83
C LYS A 99 -13.76 -2.02 8.07
N VAL A 100 -13.83 -0.70 7.90
CA VAL A 100 -12.82 0.10 7.19
C VAL A 100 -12.49 1.37 7.98
N PRO A 101 -11.27 1.94 7.82
CA PRO A 101 -10.92 3.20 8.46
C PRO A 101 -11.79 4.38 7.97
N PRO A 102 -11.90 5.45 8.77
CA PRO A 102 -12.62 6.67 8.36
C PRO A 102 -12.11 7.28 7.04
N THR A 103 -10.82 7.11 6.76
CA THR A 103 -10.13 7.60 5.56
C THR A 103 -10.14 6.61 4.40
N TRP A 104 -11.00 5.58 4.42
CA TRP A 104 -11.23 4.71 3.27
C TRP A 104 -11.87 5.49 2.10
N PRO A 105 -11.33 5.39 0.87
CA PRO A 105 -11.78 6.21 -0.26
C PRO A 105 -12.96 5.61 -1.05
N LYS A 106 -13.72 4.69 -0.46
CA LYS A 106 -14.90 4.06 -1.09
C LYS A 106 -14.59 3.29 -2.37
N VAL A 107 -13.40 2.70 -2.46
CA VAL A 107 -12.98 1.81 -3.54
C VAL A 107 -13.10 0.35 -3.07
N PRO A 108 -13.32 -0.64 -3.96
CA PRO A 108 -13.57 -2.03 -3.57
C PRO A 108 -12.27 -2.77 -3.17
N LEU A 109 -11.43 -2.13 -2.35
CA LEU A 109 -10.17 -2.63 -1.83
C LEU A 109 -10.04 -2.27 -0.35
N LEU A 110 -9.39 -3.13 0.43
CA LEU A 110 -8.96 -2.82 1.79
C LEU A 110 -7.72 -1.93 1.76
N ILE A 111 -7.97 -0.64 1.54
CA ILE A 111 -6.98 0.43 1.63
C ILE A 111 -7.43 1.52 2.58
N ASP A 112 -6.48 2.22 3.16
CA ASP A 112 -6.68 3.48 3.88
C ASP A 112 -6.00 4.60 3.09
N SER A 113 -6.55 5.82 3.09
CA SER A 113 -5.95 6.98 2.43
C SER A 113 -5.72 8.15 3.38
N PRO A 114 -4.78 8.03 4.34
CA PRO A 114 -4.49 9.08 5.28
C PRO A 114 -3.72 10.25 4.65
N THR A 115 -3.64 11.36 5.39
CA THR A 115 -2.87 12.56 5.04
C THR A 115 -1.59 12.67 5.87
N TYR A 116 -0.94 11.54 6.17
CA TYR A 116 0.27 11.56 6.99
C TYR A 116 1.41 12.34 6.31
N PRO A 117 2.18 13.13 7.08
CA PRO A 117 3.36 13.81 6.55
C PRO A 117 4.29 12.79 5.88
N THR A 118 4.58 13.04 4.61
CA THR A 118 5.39 12.16 3.76
C THR A 118 6.43 13.00 3.05
N ALA A 119 7.70 12.60 3.16
CA ALA A 119 8.83 13.30 2.57
C ALA A 119 9.66 12.31 1.73
N LEU A 120 9.99 12.72 0.50
CA LEU A 120 10.91 12.01 -0.37
C LEU A 120 12.08 12.96 -0.65
N GLU A 121 13.20 12.74 0.04
CA GLU A 121 14.35 13.62 0.01
C GLU A 121 15.59 12.86 -0.39
N THR A 122 16.23 13.29 -1.48
CA THR A 122 17.40 12.61 -2.06
C THR A 122 17.10 11.14 -2.32
N ASP A 123 17.63 10.23 -1.52
CA ASP A 123 17.46 8.79 -1.60
C ASP A 123 16.60 8.22 -0.45
N THR A 124 15.90 9.06 0.30
CA THR A 124 15.08 8.66 1.45
C THR A 124 13.59 8.82 1.19
N VAL A 125 12.81 7.90 1.77
CA VAL A 125 11.34 7.95 1.87
C VAL A 125 10.98 7.88 3.36
N GLU A 126 10.35 8.94 3.87
CA GLU A 126 9.89 9.08 5.25
C GLU A 126 8.37 9.26 5.29
N VAL A 127 7.72 8.59 6.24
CA VAL A 127 6.30 8.80 6.59
C VAL A 127 6.18 8.92 8.10
N LYS A 128 5.48 9.95 8.58
CA LYS A 128 5.21 10.15 10.00
C LYS A 128 3.84 9.61 10.37
N VAL A 129 3.82 8.39 10.91
CA VAL A 129 2.60 7.73 11.35
C VAL A 129 2.28 8.10 12.82
N PRO A 130 1.07 8.58 13.14
CA PRO A 130 0.70 8.86 14.53
C PRO A 130 0.70 7.59 15.39
N ALA A 131 1.36 7.61 16.55
CA ALA A 131 1.43 6.46 17.46
C ALA A 131 0.05 5.87 17.83
N LYS A 132 -0.95 6.75 18.01
CA LYS A 132 -2.35 6.33 18.31
C LYS A 132 -3.00 5.46 17.23
N VAL A 133 -2.51 5.51 15.98
CA VAL A 133 -3.01 4.70 14.87
C VAL A 133 -2.47 3.29 14.96
N ILE A 134 -1.20 3.12 15.33
CA ILE A 134 -0.54 1.81 15.33
C ILE A 134 -0.58 1.13 16.70
N GLY A 135 -0.94 1.86 17.75
CA GLY A 135 -1.06 1.35 19.11
C GLY A 135 0.29 0.98 19.72
N ALA A 136 0.31 -0.07 20.55
CA ALA A 136 1.55 -0.63 21.06
C ALA A 136 2.30 -1.34 19.92
N THR A 137 3.47 -0.83 19.56
CA THR A 137 4.26 -1.28 18.40
C THR A 137 5.49 -2.09 18.79
N GLU A 138 5.73 -2.31 20.08
CA GLU A 138 6.86 -3.08 20.55
C GLU A 138 6.83 -4.50 19.98
N GLY A 139 7.94 -4.92 19.36
CA GLY A 139 8.06 -6.24 18.74
C GLY A 139 7.43 -6.37 17.35
N VAL A 140 6.81 -5.31 16.82
CA VAL A 140 6.37 -5.28 15.42
C VAL A 140 7.59 -5.36 14.52
N ARG A 141 7.55 -6.30 13.59
CA ARG A 141 8.58 -6.48 12.57
C ARG A 141 8.13 -5.93 11.23
N PHE A 142 9.09 -5.46 10.43
CA PHE A 142 8.82 -4.96 9.09
C PHE A 142 10.02 -5.16 8.15
N ASP A 143 9.78 -4.97 6.87
CA ASP A 143 10.80 -4.91 5.82
C ASP A 143 10.66 -3.65 4.95
N GLY A 144 11.53 -3.48 3.97
CA GLY A 144 11.40 -2.46 2.92
C GLY A 144 11.31 -3.13 1.55
N VAL A 145 10.33 -2.74 0.75
CA VAL A 145 10.10 -3.26 -0.60
C VAL A 145 9.84 -2.12 -1.56
N THR A 146 10.38 -2.22 -2.77
CA THR A 146 9.97 -1.36 -3.90
C THR A 146 9.22 -2.20 -4.91
N SER A 147 8.03 -1.76 -5.31
CA SER A 147 7.16 -2.59 -6.17
C SER A 147 6.27 -1.77 -7.09
N ALA A 148 5.78 -2.42 -8.14
CA ALA A 148 4.75 -1.89 -9.03
C ALA A 148 3.51 -2.77 -8.95
N LEU A 149 2.36 -2.12 -8.87
CA LEU A 149 1.04 -2.75 -8.93
C LEU A 149 0.34 -2.35 -10.24
N LYS A 150 -0.58 -3.20 -10.66
CA LYS A 150 -1.38 -2.98 -11.86
C LYS A 150 -2.86 -3.15 -11.55
N VAL A 151 -3.65 -2.14 -11.92
CA VAL A 151 -5.11 -2.23 -11.88
C VAL A 151 -5.57 -3.16 -12.99
N ASN A 152 -6.46 -4.09 -12.67
CA ASN A 152 -6.98 -5.05 -13.63
C ASN A 152 -7.78 -4.34 -14.72
N ALA A 153 -7.52 -4.68 -15.99
CA ALA A 153 -8.12 -4.01 -17.13
C ALA A 153 -9.62 -4.31 -17.26
N ASN A 154 -10.09 -5.44 -16.72
CA ASN A 154 -11.50 -5.80 -16.69
C ASN A 154 -12.25 -5.29 -15.44
N LEU A 155 -11.55 -4.59 -14.53
CA LEU A 155 -12.07 -4.06 -13.26
C LEU A 155 -12.73 -5.10 -12.33
N HIS A 156 -12.43 -6.38 -12.52
CA HIS A 156 -12.89 -7.47 -11.66
C HIS A 156 -11.78 -7.91 -10.70
N ALA A 157 -12.15 -8.60 -9.63
CA ALA A 157 -11.20 -9.23 -8.73
C ALA A 157 -10.32 -10.25 -9.49
N PRO A 158 -8.99 -10.29 -9.23
CA PRO A 158 -8.25 -9.36 -8.38
C PRO A 158 -8.13 -7.96 -9.02
N LEU A 159 -8.55 -6.90 -8.33
CA LEU A 159 -8.58 -5.57 -8.91
C LEU A 159 -7.19 -4.93 -8.95
N LEU A 160 -6.33 -5.15 -7.95
CA LEU A 160 -5.01 -4.54 -7.85
C LEU A 160 -3.94 -5.56 -7.46
N CYS A 161 -3.21 -6.04 -8.46
CA CYS A 161 -2.16 -7.05 -8.31
C CYS A 161 -0.78 -6.43 -8.13
N ILE A 162 0.10 -7.04 -7.33
CA ILE A 162 1.53 -6.79 -7.44
C ILE A 162 2.01 -7.37 -8.76
N SER A 163 2.45 -6.48 -9.66
CA SER A 163 2.89 -6.83 -11.02
C SER A 163 4.40 -6.99 -11.14
N ASN A 164 5.15 -6.34 -10.25
CA ASN A 164 6.60 -6.46 -10.19
C ASN A 164 7.12 -6.10 -8.79
N VAL A 165 8.15 -6.81 -8.33
CA VAL A 165 8.92 -6.46 -7.13
C VAL A 165 10.32 -6.08 -7.62
N PHE A 166 10.69 -4.82 -7.43
CA PHE A 166 11.96 -4.30 -7.91
C PHE A 166 13.12 -4.65 -6.97
N ASP A 167 12.90 -4.52 -5.67
CA ASP A 167 13.89 -4.83 -4.65
C ASP A 167 13.22 -5.11 -3.31
N VAL A 168 13.86 -5.94 -2.50
CA VAL A 168 13.49 -6.26 -1.11
C VAL A 168 14.72 -6.01 -0.26
N ALA A 169 14.61 -5.16 0.76
CA ALA A 169 15.75 -4.70 1.54
C ALA A 169 16.49 -5.85 2.24
N SER A 170 15.77 -6.85 2.76
CA SER A 170 16.36 -8.09 3.31
C SER A 170 16.79 -9.12 2.26
N GLY A 171 16.42 -8.93 0.99
CA GLY A 171 16.64 -9.87 -0.11
C GLY A 171 15.71 -11.09 -0.12
N ASN A 172 15.09 -11.44 1.01
CA ASN A 172 14.24 -12.64 1.14
C ASN A 172 12.93 -12.40 1.90
N LEU A 173 12.62 -11.13 2.21
CA LEU A 173 11.44 -10.74 2.97
C LEU A 173 11.40 -11.37 4.38
N SER A 174 12.54 -11.41 5.08
CA SER A 174 12.62 -11.95 6.44
C SER A 174 12.01 -11.03 7.51
N LEU A 175 11.68 -9.78 7.15
CA LEU A 175 11.20 -8.72 8.05
C LEU A 175 12.18 -8.49 9.23
N PRO A 176 13.43 -8.07 8.95
CA PRO A 176 14.46 -7.90 9.98
C PRO A 176 14.29 -6.59 10.77
N GLY A 177 13.53 -5.62 10.24
CA GLY A 177 13.28 -4.34 10.92
C GLY A 177 12.37 -4.54 12.13
N THR A 178 12.58 -3.74 13.17
CA THR A 178 11.77 -3.76 14.39
C THR A 178 11.36 -2.35 14.78
N ILE A 179 10.13 -2.16 15.23
CA ILE A 179 9.71 -0.88 15.82
C ILE A 179 10.17 -0.86 17.29
N GLY A 180 11.06 0.08 17.61
CA GLY A 180 11.54 0.32 18.97
C GLY A 180 10.52 1.07 19.84
N ARG A 181 10.83 1.16 21.14
CA ARG A 181 10.12 2.05 22.07
C ARG A 181 10.51 3.50 21.87
#